data_AF-E4Z5N2-F1
#
_entry.id   AF-E4Z5N2-F1
#
_cell.length_a   1.000
_cell.length_b   1.000
_cell.length_c   1.000
_cell.angle_alpha   90.00
_cell.angle_beta   90.00
_cell.angle_gamma   90.00
#
_symmetry.space_group_name_H-M   'P 1'
#
loop_
_entity.id
_entity.type
_entity.pdbx_description
1 polymer ?
#
loop_
_entity_poly.entity_id
_entity_poly.type
_entity_poly.pdbx_seq_one_letter_code
_entity_poly.pdbx_strand_id
1 'polypeptide(L)'
;MSEAGSSQEPVQKKRKRERDPNQLKMNTANSGLNWWLVKVPKYLGEKWLSSPTSEVGKIEIRREKGRTEVNFKLDERLANQGETRTPIDHKLRLSAPSKSETIGILCRSKKFEDGQEIEERSVEGTIVQ
;
A
#
# COMPACT_ATOMS: atom_id res chain seq x y z
N MET A 1 45.25 -53.67 -23.78
CA MET A 1 45.31 -52.72 -24.90
C MET A 1 43.99 -52.89 -25.64
N SER A 2 43.04 -51.96 -25.71
CA SER A 2 43.10 -50.50 -25.58
C SER A 2 41.73 -49.93 -25.20
N GLU A 3 41.71 -48.64 -24.88
CA GLU A 3 40.83 -47.89 -23.98
C GLU A 3 39.33 -47.79 -24.37
N ALA A 4 38.48 -47.80 -23.34
CA ALA A 4 37.09 -47.39 -23.40
C ALA A 4 37.00 -45.85 -23.46
N GLY A 5 36.61 -45.31 -24.62
CA GLY A 5 36.31 -43.90 -24.79
C GLY A 5 34.98 -43.53 -24.12
N SER A 6 35.06 -42.87 -22.96
CA SER A 6 33.93 -42.24 -22.28
C SER A 6 33.50 -40.98 -23.06
N SER A 7 32.49 -41.08 -23.91
CA SER A 7 31.82 -39.91 -24.50
C SER A 7 31.01 -39.18 -23.44
N GLN A 8 31.56 -38.08 -22.90
CA GLN A 8 30.83 -37.13 -22.08
C GLN A 8 29.83 -36.35 -22.95
N GLU A 9 28.54 -36.41 -22.60
CA GLU A 9 27.52 -35.51 -23.15
C GLU A 9 27.85 -34.05 -22.77
N PRO A 10 27.62 -33.08 -23.68
CA PRO A 10 27.93 -31.69 -23.39
C PRO A 10 26.96 -31.16 -22.31
N VAL A 11 27.52 -30.85 -21.14
CA VAL A 11 26.82 -30.11 -20.08
C VAL A 11 26.30 -28.81 -20.66
N GLN A 12 24.98 -28.71 -20.81
CA GLN A 12 24.31 -27.49 -21.25
C GLN A 12 24.60 -26.37 -20.25
N LYS A 13 25.55 -25.52 -20.59
CA LYS A 13 25.88 -24.29 -19.87
C LYS A 13 24.62 -23.43 -19.84
N LYS A 14 23.87 -23.45 -18.73
CA LYS A 14 22.69 -22.60 -18.52
C LYS A 14 23.08 -21.17 -18.91
N ARG A 15 22.53 -20.68 -20.02
CA ARG A 15 22.70 -19.29 -20.47
C ARG A 15 22.19 -18.42 -19.31
N LYS A 16 23.12 -17.79 -18.59
CA LYS A 16 22.80 -16.74 -17.61
C LYS A 16 22.07 -15.67 -18.42
N ARG A 17 20.75 -15.60 -18.30
CA ARG A 17 19.95 -14.56 -18.94
C ARG A 17 20.54 -13.24 -18.45
N GLU A 18 21.07 -12.47 -19.39
CA GLU A 18 21.49 -11.10 -19.13
C GLU A 18 20.27 -10.37 -18.56
N ARG A 19 20.40 -9.88 -17.32
CA ARG A 19 19.30 -9.15 -16.69
C ARG A 19 19.09 -7.89 -17.52
N ASP A 20 17.87 -7.72 -17.99
CA ASP A 20 17.46 -6.54 -18.75
C ASP A 20 17.91 -5.29 -17.96
N PRO A 21 18.65 -4.35 -18.57
CA PRO A 21 19.12 -3.14 -17.89
C PRO A 21 17.97 -2.27 -17.37
N ASN A 22 16.74 -2.47 -17.86
CA ASN A 22 15.52 -1.82 -17.36
C ASN A 22 14.79 -2.63 -16.27
N GLN A 23 15.34 -3.77 -15.82
CA GLN A 23 14.76 -4.59 -14.75
C GLN A 23 15.01 -3.94 -13.37
N LEU A 24 14.17 -2.98 -13.00
CA LEU A 24 14.17 -2.45 -11.64
C LEU A 24 13.73 -3.53 -10.65
N LYS A 25 14.49 -3.68 -9.56
CA LYS A 25 14.15 -4.56 -8.45
C LYS A 25 12.91 -4.01 -7.74
N MET A 26 11.89 -4.85 -7.59
CA MET A 26 10.68 -4.53 -6.83
C MET A 26 10.74 -5.25 -5.49
N ASN A 27 10.61 -4.51 -4.39
CA ASN A 27 10.55 -5.08 -3.04
C ASN A 27 9.13 -5.60 -2.76
N THR A 28 8.99 -6.83 -2.29
CA THR A 28 7.68 -7.48 -2.04
C THR A 28 7.46 -7.88 -0.59
N ALA A 29 8.29 -7.40 0.34
CA ALA A 29 8.21 -7.75 1.76
C ALA A 29 6.82 -7.50 2.37
N ASN A 30 6.13 -6.45 1.91
CA ASN A 30 4.83 -6.03 2.41
C ASN A 30 3.65 -6.56 1.58
N SER A 31 3.89 -7.41 0.57
CA SER A 31 2.86 -7.89 -0.36
C SER A 31 1.69 -8.65 0.30
N GLY A 32 1.87 -9.21 1.50
CA GLY A 32 0.82 -9.88 2.27
C GLY A 32 0.01 -8.96 3.21
N LEU A 33 0.30 -7.66 3.26
CA LEU A 33 -0.44 -6.73 4.11
C LEU A 33 -1.80 -6.36 3.50
N ASN A 34 -2.75 -6.10 4.38
CA ASN A 34 -4.12 -5.74 4.02
C ASN A 34 -4.39 -4.28 4.35
N TRP A 35 -4.95 -3.55 3.38
CA TRP A 35 -5.20 -2.13 3.48
C TRP A 35 -6.65 -1.78 3.22
N TRP A 36 -7.06 -0.60 3.70
CA TRP A 36 -8.37 -0.02 3.45
C TRP A 36 -8.23 1.18 2.53
N LEU A 37 -9.07 1.26 1.50
CA LEU A 37 -9.19 2.40 0.62
C LEU A 37 -10.46 3.19 0.96
N VAL A 38 -10.28 4.30 1.65
CA VAL A 38 -11.40 5.14 2.10
C VAL A 38 -11.56 6.36 1.20
N LYS A 39 -12.78 6.57 0.70
CA LYS A 39 -13.13 7.82 0.02
C LYS A 39 -13.40 8.92 1.04
N VAL A 40 -12.64 10.01 0.96
CA VAL A 40 -12.75 11.16 1.88
C VAL A 40 -13.34 12.37 1.14
N PRO A 41 -14.40 13.01 1.66
CA PRO A 41 -14.91 14.27 1.11
C PRO A 41 -13.86 15.39 1.14
N LYS A 42 -13.86 16.26 0.13
CA LYS A 42 -12.83 17.32 -0.02
C LYS A 42 -12.68 18.19 1.22
N TYR A 43 -13.80 18.64 1.82
CA TYR A 43 -13.79 19.48 3.01
C TYR A 43 -13.06 18.83 4.19
N LEU A 44 -13.15 17.50 4.31
CA LEU A 44 -12.51 16.77 5.40
C LEU A 44 -11.02 16.62 5.14
N GLY A 45 -10.63 16.35 3.89
CA GLY A 45 -9.22 16.31 3.48
C GLY A 45 -8.52 17.66 3.68
N GLU A 46 -9.20 18.77 3.39
CA GLU A 46 -8.67 20.12 3.64
C GLU A 46 -8.42 20.36 5.14
N LYS A 47 -9.33 19.90 6.02
CA LYS A 47 -9.13 19.98 7.49
C LYS A 47 -7.96 19.12 7.97
N TRP A 48 -7.76 17.95 7.38
CA TRP A 48 -6.62 17.09 7.75
C TRP A 48 -5.29 17.75 7.37
N LEU A 49 -5.23 18.38 6.19
CA LEU A 49 -4.05 19.11 5.74
C LEU A 49 -3.79 20.38 6.55
N SER A 50 -4.82 21.00 7.12
CA SER A 50 -4.67 22.16 8.02
C SER A 50 -4.30 21.78 9.45
N SER A 51 -4.26 20.49 9.78
CA SER A 51 -3.94 20.03 11.13
C SER A 51 -2.46 20.29 11.45
N PRO A 52 -2.14 20.94 12.59
CA PRO A 52 -0.75 21.07 13.04
C PRO A 52 -0.19 19.75 13.58
N THR A 53 -1.06 18.78 13.86
CA THR A 53 -0.72 17.47 14.40
C THR A 53 -1.04 16.36 13.40
N SER A 54 -0.32 15.25 13.48
CA SER A 54 -0.62 14.05 12.69
C SER A 54 -1.96 13.40 13.06
N GLU A 55 -2.44 13.60 14.29
CA GLU A 55 -3.76 13.15 14.72
C GLU A 55 -4.84 14.14 14.26
N VAL A 56 -5.86 13.61 13.57
CA VAL A 56 -6.99 14.39 13.02
C VAL A 56 -8.35 13.94 13.55
N GLY A 57 -8.41 12.83 14.30
CA GLY A 57 -9.66 12.24 14.75
C GLY A 57 -9.52 10.75 15.03
N LYS A 58 -10.65 10.07 15.21
CA LYS A 58 -10.72 8.67 15.62
C LYS A 58 -11.69 7.89 14.74
N ILE A 59 -11.33 6.63 14.44
CA ILE A 59 -12.24 5.68 13.81
C ILE A 59 -12.88 4.83 14.90
N GLU A 60 -14.20 4.88 14.99
CA GLU A 60 -14.99 4.00 15.85
C GLU A 60 -15.53 2.82 15.02
N ILE A 61 -15.30 1.61 15.52
CA ILE A 61 -15.84 0.38 14.93
C ILE A 61 -16.79 -0.24 15.94
N ARG A 62 -18.07 -0.36 15.57
CA ARG A 62 -19.10 -1.01 16.38
C ARG A 62 -19.54 -2.29 15.70
N ARG A 63 -19.60 -3.38 16.46
CA ARG A 63 -20.01 -4.71 15.97
C ARG A 63 -21.21 -5.16 16.79
N GLU A 64 -22.39 -5.16 16.20
CA GLU A 64 -23.63 -5.58 16.84
C GLU A 64 -24.27 -6.70 16.03
N LYS A 65 -24.45 -7.88 16.65
CA LYS A 65 -25.23 -9.04 16.14
C LYS A 65 -25.31 -9.17 14.59
N GLY A 66 -24.15 -9.23 13.93
CA GLY A 66 -24.05 -9.44 12.46
C GLY A 66 -23.94 -8.18 11.61
N ARG A 67 -23.95 -6.98 12.22
CA ARG A 67 -23.72 -5.70 11.54
C ARG A 67 -22.45 -5.04 12.07
N THR A 68 -21.59 -4.61 11.15
CA THR A 68 -20.43 -3.79 11.46
C THR A 68 -20.72 -2.37 10.99
N GLU A 69 -20.60 -1.41 11.90
CA GLU A 69 -20.65 0.01 11.58
C GLU A 69 -19.29 0.64 11.83
N VAL A 70 -18.82 1.44 10.87
CA VAL A 70 -17.58 2.19 10.99
C VAL A 70 -17.92 3.67 10.88
N ASN A 71 -17.44 4.46 11.82
CA ASN A 71 -17.67 5.90 11.88
C ASN A 71 -16.33 6.61 12.11
N PHE A 72 -16.08 7.67 11.36
CA PHE A 72 -14.95 8.57 11.63
C PHE A 72 -15.45 9.78 12.41
N LYS A 73 -14.79 10.07 13.54
CA LYS A 73 -15.02 11.25 14.36
C LYS A 73 -13.87 12.22 14.20
N LEU A 74 -14.15 13.38 13.62
CA LEU A 74 -13.19 14.48 13.50
C LEU A 74 -12.87 15.04 14.89
N ASP A 75 -11.61 15.43 15.12
CA ASP A 75 -11.23 16.12 16.35
C ASP A 75 -11.98 17.45 16.50
N GLU A 76 -12.45 17.76 17.72
CA GLU A 76 -13.22 18.98 17.98
C GLU A 76 -12.45 20.26 17.63
N ARG A 77 -11.13 20.26 17.83
CA ARG A 77 -10.26 21.40 17.51
C ARG A 77 -10.30 21.68 16.02
N LEU A 78 -10.25 20.64 15.19
CA LEU A 78 -10.35 20.75 13.73
C LEU A 78 -11.77 21.10 13.27
N ALA A 79 -12.78 20.54 13.92
CA ALA A 79 -14.18 20.82 13.59
C ALA A 79 -14.55 22.30 13.81
N ASN A 80 -13.93 22.94 14.80
CA ASN A 80 -14.15 24.35 15.16
C ASN A 80 -13.21 25.33 14.43
N GLN A 81 -12.33 24.86 13.55
CA GLN A 81 -11.50 25.76 12.74
C GLN A 81 -12.34 26.42 11.63
N GLY A 82 -12.25 27.75 11.50
CA GLY A 82 -12.92 28.52 10.45
C GLY A 82 -14.27 29.10 10.88
N GLU A 83 -15.00 29.68 9.93
CA GLU A 83 -16.25 30.42 10.21
C GLU A 83 -17.44 29.50 10.54
N THR A 84 -17.47 28.30 9.96
CA THR A 84 -18.56 27.33 10.15
C THR A 84 -18.04 26.04 10.76
N ARG A 85 -18.77 25.53 11.75
CA ARG A 85 -18.44 24.27 12.42
C ARG A 85 -18.65 23.10 11.46
N THR A 86 -17.59 22.33 11.25
CA THR A 86 -17.65 21.12 10.41
C THR A 86 -18.32 19.98 11.17
N PRO A 87 -19.12 19.12 10.51
CA PRO A 87 -19.66 17.91 11.14
C PRO A 87 -18.55 17.07 11.78
N ILE A 88 -18.82 16.50 12.95
CA ILE A 88 -17.84 15.67 13.68
C ILE A 88 -17.97 14.21 13.25
N ASP A 89 -19.21 13.71 13.21
CA ASP A 89 -19.51 12.32 12.89
C ASP A 89 -19.67 12.08 11.39
N HIS A 90 -18.90 11.12 10.88
CA HIS A 90 -18.88 10.73 9.48
C HIS A 90 -19.04 9.21 9.36
N LYS A 91 -20.26 8.75 9.10
CA LYS A 91 -20.55 7.33 8.92
C LYS A 91 -19.91 6.82 7.63
N LEU A 92 -19.02 5.84 7.75
CA LEU A 92 -18.39 5.20 6.59
C LEU A 92 -19.30 4.10 6.05
N ARG A 93 -19.53 4.13 4.74
CA ARG A 93 -20.23 3.07 4.03
C ARG A 93 -19.20 2.01 3.61
N LEU A 94 -19.36 0.80 4.12
CA LEU A 94 -18.51 -0.33 3.74
C LEU A 94 -18.85 -0.82 2.33
N SER A 95 -17.83 -0.97 1.49
CA SER A 95 -17.93 -1.54 0.14
C SER A 95 -16.72 -2.42 -0.12
N ALA A 96 -16.90 -3.73 -0.21
CA ALA A 96 -15.79 -4.62 -0.53
C ALA A 96 -15.40 -4.50 -2.01
N PRO A 97 -14.11 -4.63 -2.36
CA PRO A 97 -13.68 -4.78 -3.75
C PRO A 97 -14.39 -5.94 -4.46
N SER A 98 -14.50 -5.87 -5.79
CA SER A 98 -15.03 -6.98 -6.58
C SER A 98 -14.21 -8.25 -6.36
N LYS A 99 -14.86 -9.42 -6.29
CA LYS A 99 -14.16 -10.72 -6.22
C LYS A 99 -13.28 -10.99 -7.45
N SER A 100 -13.55 -10.32 -8.56
CA SER A 100 -12.80 -10.49 -9.82
C SER A 100 -11.62 -9.53 -9.96
N GLU A 101 -11.44 -8.60 -9.02
CA GLU A 101 -10.42 -7.56 -9.10
C GLU A 101 -9.51 -7.62 -7.87
N THR A 102 -8.21 -7.47 -8.08
CA THR A 102 -7.24 -7.32 -6.99
C THR A 102 -6.57 -5.98 -7.14
N ILE A 103 -6.74 -5.12 -6.15
CA ILE A 103 -6.12 -3.80 -6.13
C ILE A 103 -4.88 -3.87 -5.24
N GLY A 104 -3.70 -3.77 -5.85
CA GLY A 104 -2.41 -3.73 -5.15
C GLY A 104 -1.99 -2.29 -4.86
N ILE A 105 -1.29 -2.09 -3.74
CA ILE A 105 -0.66 -0.82 -3.39
C ILE A 105 0.82 -0.90 -3.79
N LEU A 106 1.24 0.03 -4.66
CA LEU A 106 2.64 0.19 -5.03
C LEU A 106 3.14 1.53 -4.50
N CYS A 107 4.30 1.50 -3.86
CA CYS A 107 4.98 2.70 -3.38
C CYS A 107 6.26 2.94 -4.19
N ARG A 108 6.58 4.22 -4.34
CA ARG A 108 7.79 4.71 -4.99
C ARG A 108 8.46 5.68 -4.04
N SER A 109 9.66 5.33 -3.59
CA SER A 109 10.44 6.15 -2.66
C SER A 109 11.83 6.40 -3.22
N LYS A 110 12.44 7.50 -2.77
CA LYS A 110 13.82 7.84 -3.08
C LYS A 110 14.65 7.53 -1.83
N LYS A 111 15.69 6.73 -1.98
CA LYS A 111 16.69 6.45 -0.95
C LYS A 111 18.00 7.11 -1.35
N PHE A 112 18.75 7.56 -0.35
CA PHE A 112 20.11 8.04 -0.57
C PHE A 112 21.07 6.97 -0.06
N GLU A 113 21.84 6.37 -0.95
CA GLU A 113 22.85 5.35 -0.64
C GLU A 113 24.14 5.74 -1.35
N ASP A 114 25.25 5.78 -0.61
CA ASP A 114 26.58 6.20 -1.11
C ASP A 114 26.59 7.55 -1.87
N GLY A 115 25.77 8.50 -1.42
CA GLY A 115 25.66 9.83 -2.03
C GLY A 115 24.90 9.86 -3.36
N GLN A 116 24.32 8.73 -3.80
CA GLN A 116 23.46 8.64 -4.97
C GLN A 116 22.00 8.49 -4.55
N GLU A 117 21.12 9.14 -5.31
CA GLU A 117 19.67 8.98 -5.16
C GLU A 117 19.23 7.73 -5.94
N ILE A 118 18.77 6.72 -5.22
CA ILE A 118 18.28 5.47 -5.77
C ILE A 118 16.77 5.44 -5.61
N GLU A 119 16.07 5.23 -6.72
CA GLU A 119 14.64 4.98 -6.71
C GLU A 119 14.36 3.53 -6.26
N GLU A 120 13.56 3.40 -5.21
CA GLU A 120 13.03 2.13 -4.75
C GLU A 120 11.56 2.02 -5.10
N ARG A 121 11.16 0.81 -5.51
CA ARG A 121 9.76 0.45 -5.73
C ARG A 121 9.40 -0.74 -4.87
N SER A 122 8.24 -0.67 -4.22
CA SER A 122 7.75 -1.72 -3.33
C SER A 122 6.27 -2.02 -3.57
N VAL A 123 5.89 -3.27 -3.32
CA VAL A 123 4.50 -3.69 -3.18
C VAL A 123 4.17 -3.65 -1.69
N GLU A 124 3.24 -2.78 -1.31
CA GLU A 124 2.87 -2.51 0.08
C GLU A 124 1.70 -3.36 0.58
N GLY A 125 1.02 -4.08 -0.31
CA GLY A 125 -0.06 -4.99 0.04
C GLY A 125 -1.26 -4.91 -0.90
N THR A 126 -2.39 -5.43 -0.45
CA THR A 126 -3.65 -5.47 -1.20
C THR A 126 -4.78 -4.76 -0.46
N ILE A 127 -5.68 -4.13 -1.20
CA ILE A 127 -6.87 -3.49 -0.63
C ILE A 127 -7.93 -4.55 -0.38
N VAL A 128 -8.40 -4.65 0.87
CA VAL A 128 -9.43 -5.60 1.30
C VAL A 128 -10.76 -4.93 1.65
N GLN A 129 -10.77 -3.61 1.76
CA GLN A 129 -11.95 -2.82 2.14
C GLN A 129 -11.92 -1.42 1.53
#